data_AF-B7HTE3-F1
#
_entry.id   AF-B7HTE3-F1
#
_cell.length_a   1.000
_cell.length_b   1.000
_cell.length_c   1.000
_cell.angle_alpha   90.00
_cell.angle_beta   90.00
_cell.angle_gamma   90.00
#
_symmetry.space_group_name_H-M   'P 1'
#
loop_
_entity.id
_entity.type
_entity.pdbx_description
1 polymer ?
#
loop_
_entity_poly.entity_id
_entity_poly.type
_entity_poly.pdbx_seq_one_letter_code
_entity_poly.pdbx_strand_id
1 'polypeptide(L)'
;MKLGKRVIFNELQKMPSLLYKPFPYRATAKLQRDLKSKFTEDDCINADFNHYWMHTAATLNSILNGNVQNITFQQIKWLRKSFFEWFPQYRFLETEIVKYPILYRDFMNYEKTRKLLLYYLTG
;
A
#
# COMPACT_ATOMS: atom_id res chain seq x y z
N MET A 1 10.99 -1.93 -24.71
CA MET A 1 9.93 -2.14 -23.69
C MET A 1 8.66 -2.62 -24.40
N LYS A 2 8.10 -3.79 -24.02
CA LYS A 2 6.83 -4.29 -24.61
C LYS A 2 5.71 -3.26 -24.36
N LEU A 3 4.78 -3.10 -25.30
CA LEU A 3 3.71 -2.08 -25.25
C LEU A 3 2.96 -2.07 -23.90
N GLY A 4 2.64 -3.24 -23.36
CA GLY A 4 2.00 -3.38 -22.04
C GLY A 4 2.81 -2.80 -20.87
N LYS A 5 4.13 -3.03 -20.82
CA LYS A 5 5.00 -2.45 -19.78
C LYS A 5 5.07 -0.93 -19.85
N ARG A 6 5.04 -0.37 -21.07
CA ARG A 6 5.03 1.09 -21.27
C ARG A 6 3.77 1.72 -20.69
N VAL A 7 2.61 1.11 -20.94
CA VAL A 7 1.32 1.58 -20.42
C VAL A 7 1.32 1.56 -18.89
N ILE A 8 1.78 0.46 -18.28
CA ILE A 8 1.85 0.33 -16.82
C ILE A 8 2.84 1.35 -16.24
N PHE A 9 4.00 1.55 -16.86
CA PHE A 9 4.98 2.54 -16.42
C PHE A 9 4.42 3.96 -16.42
N ASN A 10 3.70 4.36 -17.48
CA ASN A 10 3.03 5.66 -17.54
C ASN A 10 2.00 5.86 -16.42
N GLU A 11 1.31 4.79 -15.99
CA GLU A 11 0.41 4.85 -14.84
C GLU A 11 1.19 4.97 -13.52
N LEU A 12 2.29 4.23 -13.36
CA LEU A 12 3.16 4.31 -12.19
C LEU A 12 3.74 5.72 -12.01
N GLN A 13 4.07 6.42 -13.09
CA GLN A 13 4.57 7.81 -13.04
C GLN A 13 3.57 8.80 -12.41
N LYS A 14 2.27 8.50 -12.42
CA LYS A 14 1.22 9.36 -11.84
C LYS A 14 1.03 9.12 -10.34
N MET A 15 1.41 7.94 -9.84
CA MET A 15 1.14 7.51 -8.47
C MET A 15 1.80 8.37 -7.38
N PRO A 16 3.02 8.93 -7.52
CA PRO A 16 3.64 9.75 -6.47
C PRO A 16 2.75 10.86 -5.92
N SER A 17 2.02 11.57 -6.80
CA SER A 17 1.07 12.64 -6.41
C SER A 17 -0.08 12.16 -5.52
N LEU A 18 -0.42 10.87 -5.59
CA LEU A 18 -1.49 10.23 -4.83
C LEU A 18 -0.99 9.65 -3.51
N LEU A 19 0.27 9.19 -3.46
CA LEU A 19 0.86 8.48 -2.33
C LEU A 19 1.62 9.38 -1.36
N TYR A 20 2.33 10.40 -1.85
CA TYR A 20 3.21 11.25 -1.02
C TYR A 20 2.42 12.36 -0.32
N LYS A 21 1.30 11.98 0.29
CA LYS A 21 0.48 12.81 1.16
C LYS A 21 0.85 12.51 2.61
N PRO A 22 0.64 13.47 3.53
CA PRO A 22 0.81 13.20 4.96
C PRO A 22 -0.05 12.01 5.40
N PHE A 23 0.50 11.15 6.27
CA PHE A 23 -0.23 10.00 6.80
C PHE A 23 -1.52 10.44 7.52
N PRO A 24 -2.67 9.76 7.32
CA PRO A 24 -3.97 10.25 7.78
C PRO A 24 -4.24 9.94 9.26
N TYR A 25 -3.40 10.43 10.18
CA TYR A 25 -3.46 10.15 11.63
C TYR A 25 -4.82 10.42 12.26
N ARG A 26 -5.53 11.47 11.83
CA ARG A 26 -6.86 11.78 12.36
C ARG A 26 -7.89 10.70 11.97
N ALA A 27 -7.78 10.15 10.76
CA ALA A 27 -8.69 9.11 10.29
C ALA A 27 -8.42 7.78 11.00
N THR A 28 -7.15 7.41 11.19
CA THR A 28 -6.79 6.18 11.92
C THR A 28 -7.09 6.29 13.41
N ALA A 29 -6.95 7.47 14.03
CA ALA A 29 -7.37 7.71 15.41
C ALA A 29 -8.90 7.57 15.57
N LYS A 30 -9.68 8.08 14.61
CA LYS A 30 -11.14 7.88 14.60
C LYS A 30 -11.48 6.39 14.47
N LEU A 31 -10.87 5.69 13.52
CA LEU A 31 -11.06 4.26 13.30
C LEU A 31 -10.78 3.42 14.56
N GLN A 32 -9.66 3.69 15.25
CA GLN A 32 -9.32 2.99 16.48
C GLN A 32 -10.32 3.24 17.62
N ARG A 33 -10.86 4.47 17.73
CA ARG A 33 -11.90 4.77 18.73
C ARG A 33 -13.21 4.06 18.42
N ASP A 34 -13.66 4.13 17.17
CA ASP A 34 -14.94 3.58 16.73
C ASP A 34 -14.96 2.04 16.79
N LEU A 35 -13.81 1.40 16.52
CA LEU A 35 -13.65 -0.06 16.49
C LEU A 35 -12.84 -0.58 17.67
N LYS A 36 -12.77 0.15 18.78
CA LYS A 36 -11.89 -0.16 19.93
C LYS A 36 -11.98 -1.62 20.39
N SER A 37 -13.17 -2.20 20.42
CA SER A 37 -13.38 -3.59 20.87
C SER A 37 -12.84 -4.66 19.89
N LYS A 38 -12.41 -4.27 18.70
CA LYS A 38 -11.83 -5.15 17.67
C LYS A 38 -10.30 -5.13 17.69
N PHE A 39 -9.70 -4.13 18.36
CA PHE A 39 -8.26 -4.01 18.52
C PHE A 39 -7.80 -4.69 19.81
N THR A 40 -6.60 -5.24 19.77
CA THR A 40 -5.85 -5.69 20.95
C THR A 40 -4.86 -4.61 21.40
N GLU A 41 -4.29 -4.75 22.60
CA GLU A 41 -3.30 -3.81 23.13
C GLU A 41 -1.98 -3.81 22.32
N ASP A 42 -1.67 -4.92 21.67
CA ASP A 42 -0.46 -5.09 20.85
C ASP A 42 -0.63 -4.50 19.43
N ASP A 43 -1.85 -4.18 19.02
CA ASP A 43 -2.14 -3.73 17.66
C ASP A 43 -1.63 -2.30 17.40
N CYS A 44 -0.65 -2.19 16.50
CA CYS A 44 -0.02 -0.93 16.12
C CYS A 44 -0.44 -0.50 14.70
N ILE A 45 -1.74 -0.37 14.44
CA ILE A 45 -2.29 -0.17 13.07
C ILE A 45 -1.64 0.97 12.27
N ASN A 46 -1.25 2.07 12.93
CA ASN A 46 -0.52 3.16 12.27
C ASN A 46 0.86 2.71 11.78
N ALA A 47 1.61 1.99 12.61
CA ALA A 47 2.91 1.46 12.25
C ALA A 47 2.77 0.40 11.15
N ASP A 48 1.78 -0.47 11.25
CA ASP A 48 1.55 -1.55 10.28
C ASP A 48 1.14 -1.01 8.90
N PHE A 49 0.25 -0.01 8.84
CA PHE A 49 -0.04 0.68 7.59
C PHE A 49 1.20 1.34 7.01
N ASN A 50 1.96 2.08 7.82
CA ASN A 50 3.19 2.73 7.35
C ASN A 50 4.20 1.71 6.83
N HIS A 51 4.43 0.62 7.55
CA HIS A 51 5.33 -0.43 7.15
C HIS A 51 4.92 -1.01 5.78
N TYR A 52 3.65 -1.35 5.62
CA TYR A 52 3.09 -1.86 4.36
C TYR A 52 3.23 -0.87 3.19
N TRP A 53 2.87 0.40 3.43
CA TRP A 53 2.91 1.46 2.44
C TRP A 53 4.33 1.81 2.02
N MET A 54 5.29 1.79 2.94
CA MET A 54 6.71 2.01 2.66
C MET A 54 7.29 0.99 1.69
N HIS A 55 6.95 -0.30 1.80
CA HIS A 55 7.43 -1.31 0.85
C HIS A 55 6.95 -1.05 -0.59
N THR A 56 5.71 -0.58 -0.73
CA THR A 56 5.14 -0.19 -2.02
C THR A 56 5.82 1.08 -2.56
N ALA A 57 5.96 2.12 -1.73
CA ALA A 57 6.58 3.38 -2.11
C ALA A 57 8.06 3.23 -2.47
N ALA A 58 8.83 2.46 -1.70
CA ALA A 58 10.24 2.20 -1.96
C ALA A 58 10.44 1.50 -3.31
N THR A 59 9.62 0.49 -3.60
CA THR A 59 9.67 -0.21 -4.89
C THR A 59 9.28 0.71 -6.05
N LEU A 60 8.24 1.53 -5.89
CA LEU A 60 7.86 2.54 -6.87
C LEU A 60 9.03 3.49 -7.16
N ASN A 61 9.67 4.01 -6.12
CA ASN A 61 10.81 4.92 -6.25
C ASN A 61 11.97 4.26 -7.00
N SER A 62 12.29 2.98 -6.73
CA SER A 62 13.30 2.24 -7.50
C SER A 62 12.94 2.13 -8.98
N ILE A 63 11.69 1.84 -9.34
CA ILE A 63 11.26 1.76 -10.74
C ILE A 63 11.35 3.11 -11.44
N LEU A 64 10.84 4.18 -10.81
CA LEU A 64 10.79 5.51 -11.41
C LEU A 64 12.19 6.11 -11.63
N ASN A 65 13.15 5.76 -10.78
CA ASN A 65 14.54 6.19 -10.89
C ASN A 65 15.41 5.27 -11.77
N GLY A 66 14.82 4.28 -12.46
CA GLY A 66 15.56 3.37 -13.33
C GLY A 66 16.42 2.33 -12.58
N ASN A 67 16.20 2.16 -11.28
CA ASN A 67 16.93 1.25 -10.40
C ASN A 67 16.20 -0.10 -10.22
N VAL A 68 15.59 -0.61 -11.29
CA VAL A 68 14.79 -1.86 -11.27
C VAL A 68 15.64 -3.07 -10.85
N GLN A 69 16.91 -3.08 -11.24
CA GLN A 69 17.90 -4.09 -10.88
C GLN A 69 18.18 -4.19 -9.37
N ASN A 70 17.89 -3.14 -8.60
CA ASN A 70 18.06 -3.13 -7.14
C ASN A 70 16.84 -3.71 -6.41
N ILE A 71 15.77 -4.07 -7.14
CA ILE A 71 14.56 -4.66 -6.56
C ILE A 71 14.81 -6.14 -6.31
N THR A 72 14.83 -6.50 -5.03
CA THR A 72 15.09 -7.87 -4.60
C THR A 72 13.88 -8.78 -4.81
N PHE A 73 14.12 -10.08 -4.92
CA PHE A 73 13.05 -11.08 -4.96
C PHE A 73 12.15 -11.03 -3.72
N GLN A 74 12.72 -10.67 -2.55
CA GLN A 74 11.96 -10.50 -1.32
C GLN A 74 10.97 -9.33 -1.42
N GLN A 75 11.35 -8.19 -2.01
CA GLN A 75 10.42 -7.09 -2.27
C GLN A 75 9.28 -7.51 -3.22
N ILE A 76 9.58 -8.33 -4.23
CA ILE A 76 8.54 -8.87 -5.12
C ILE A 76 7.58 -9.80 -4.36
N LYS A 77 8.09 -10.69 -3.49
CA LYS A 77 7.24 -11.54 -2.63
C LYS A 77 6.32 -10.71 -1.74
N TRP A 78 6.84 -9.62 -1.19
CA TRP A 78 6.10 -8.69 -0.36
C TRP A 78 4.95 -8.02 -1.12
N LEU A 79 5.18 -7.58 -2.36
CA LEU A 79 4.14 -7.01 -3.24
C LEU A 79 3.04 -7.99 -3.60
N ARG A 80 3.30 -9.31 -3.59
CA ARG A 80 2.29 -10.33 -3.88
C ARG A 80 1.23 -10.46 -2.79
N LYS A 81 1.52 -10.00 -1.57
CA LYS A 81 0.61 -10.07 -0.43
C LYS A 81 -0.15 -8.75 -0.26
N SER A 82 -1.46 -8.86 -0.03
CA SER A 82 -2.31 -7.78 0.46
C SER A 82 -1.97 -7.41 1.91
N PHE A 83 -2.44 -6.25 2.36
CA PHE A 83 -2.28 -5.80 3.75
C PHE A 83 -2.79 -6.85 4.75
N PHE A 84 -3.96 -7.45 4.49
CA PHE A 84 -4.58 -8.43 5.38
C PHE A 84 -3.90 -9.82 5.37
N GLU A 85 -3.03 -10.08 4.40
CA GLU A 85 -2.16 -11.25 4.41
C GLU A 85 -0.87 -11.01 5.21
N TRP A 86 -0.44 -9.74 5.36
CA TRP A 86 0.66 -9.37 6.25
C TRP A 86 0.19 -9.30 7.69
N PHE A 87 -0.96 -8.69 7.90
CA PHE A 87 -1.51 -8.35 9.21
C PHE A 87 -2.90 -8.95 9.34
N PRO A 88 -3.01 -10.28 9.52
CA PRO A 88 -4.29 -10.99 9.57
C PRO A 88 -5.19 -10.54 10.72
N GLN A 89 -4.63 -9.98 11.79
CA GLN A 89 -5.38 -9.41 12.91
C GLN A 89 -6.36 -8.31 12.45
N TYR A 90 -6.06 -7.61 11.35
CA TYR A 90 -6.90 -6.52 10.83
C TYR A 90 -7.91 -6.95 9.77
N ARG A 91 -8.16 -8.25 9.56
CA ARG A 91 -9.15 -8.72 8.57
C ARG A 91 -10.54 -8.11 8.76
N PHE A 92 -10.91 -7.76 10.00
CA PHE A 92 -12.17 -7.05 10.26
C PHE A 92 -12.27 -5.70 9.55
N LEU A 93 -11.15 -5.10 9.14
CA LEU A 93 -11.12 -3.85 8.39
C LEU A 93 -11.47 -4.01 6.91
N GLU A 94 -11.47 -5.22 6.35
CA GLU A 94 -11.78 -5.46 4.92
C GLU A 94 -13.13 -4.83 4.50
N THR A 95 -14.13 -4.90 5.39
CA THR A 95 -15.46 -4.33 5.15
C THR A 95 -15.70 -3.01 5.89
N GLU A 96 -14.89 -2.68 6.89
CA GLU A 96 -15.08 -1.52 7.75
C GLU A 96 -14.33 -0.27 7.28
N ILE A 97 -13.19 -0.44 6.58
CA ILE A 97 -12.29 0.66 6.21
C ILE A 97 -12.99 1.71 5.32
N VAL A 98 -13.97 1.29 4.51
CA VAL A 98 -14.79 2.13 3.62
C VAL A 98 -15.52 3.25 4.39
N LYS A 99 -15.83 3.04 5.68
CA LYS A 99 -16.47 4.04 6.55
C LYS A 99 -15.55 5.22 6.90
N TYR A 100 -14.27 5.17 6.49
CA TYR A 100 -13.26 6.19 6.74
C TYR A 100 -12.69 6.70 5.41
N PRO A 101 -13.41 7.59 4.68
CA PRO A 101 -13.12 7.90 3.27
C PRO A 101 -11.68 8.35 2.98
N ILE A 102 -11.08 9.14 3.87
CA ILE A 102 -9.69 9.62 3.70
C ILE A 102 -8.73 8.43 3.78
N LEU A 103 -8.83 7.61 4.83
CA LEU A 103 -7.99 6.43 5.01
C LEU A 103 -8.23 5.40 3.91
N TYR A 104 -9.49 5.15 3.55
CA TYR A 104 -9.84 4.21 2.48
C TYR A 104 -9.26 4.63 1.14
N ARG A 105 -9.40 5.91 0.77
CA ARG A 105 -8.81 6.46 -0.46
C ARG A 105 -7.30 6.24 -0.48
N ASP A 106 -6.61 6.58 0.61
CA ASP A 106 -5.16 6.47 0.67
C ASP A 106 -4.72 5.00 0.62
N PHE A 107 -5.40 4.12 1.37
CA PHE A 107 -5.21 2.66 1.30
C PHE A 107 -5.39 2.12 -0.12
N MET A 108 -6.46 2.51 -0.82
CA MET A 108 -6.74 2.06 -2.19
C MET A 108 -5.72 2.58 -3.20
N ASN A 109 -5.14 3.77 -2.99
CA ASN A 109 -4.06 4.27 -3.84
C ASN A 109 -2.80 3.40 -3.71
N TYR A 110 -2.45 2.99 -2.49
CA TYR A 110 -1.35 2.07 -2.25
C TYR A 110 -1.64 0.68 -2.84
N GLU A 111 -2.85 0.14 -2.66
CA GLU A 111 -3.25 -1.15 -3.26
C GLU A 111 -3.21 -1.14 -4.78
N LYS A 112 -3.71 -0.06 -5.41
CA LYS A 112 -3.63 0.12 -6.86
C LYS A 112 -2.17 0.16 -7.31
N THR A 113 -1.33 0.93 -6.63
CA THR A 113 0.10 1.04 -6.93
C THR A 113 0.79 -0.33 -6.81
N ARG A 114 0.56 -1.06 -5.71
CA ARG A 114 1.12 -2.40 -5.48
C ARG A 114 0.80 -3.35 -6.64
N LYS A 115 -0.46 -3.38 -7.09
CA LYS A 115 -0.87 -4.22 -8.22
C LYS A 115 -0.17 -3.81 -9.52
N LEU A 116 -0.08 -2.52 -9.82
CA LEU A 116 0.65 -2.01 -10.99
C LEU A 116 2.13 -2.39 -10.94
N LEU A 117 2.79 -2.25 -9.79
CA LEU A 117 4.18 -2.64 -9.59
C LEU A 117 4.37 -4.14 -9.84
N LEU A 118 3.47 -4.97 -9.30
CA LEU A 118 3.53 -6.41 -9.51
C LEU A 118 3.41 -6.76 -10.99
N TYR A 119 2.42 -6.21 -11.71
CA TYR A 119 2.29 -6.42 -13.16
C TYR A 119 3.51 -5.93 -13.95
N TYR A 120 4.11 -4.80 -13.57
CA TYR A 120 5.31 -4.28 -14.23
C TYR A 120 6.52 -5.22 -14.04
N LEU A 121 6.69 -5.76 -12.83
CA LEU A 121 7.84 -6.57 -12.44
C LEU A 121 7.73 -8.03 -12.90
N THR A 122 6.51 -8.58 -13.01
CA THR A 122 6.31 -9.99 -13.37
C THR A 122 5.74 -10.21 -14.78
N GLY A 123 5.27 -9.16 -15.45
CA GLY A 123 4.80 -9.22 -16.84
C GLY A 123 5.88 -9.01 -17.89
#